data_AF-A0A9E3R192-F1
#
_entry.id   AF-A0A9E3R192-F1
#
_cell.length_a   1.000
_cell.length_b   1.000
_cell.length_c   1.000
_cell.angle_alpha   90.00
_cell.angle_beta   90.00
_cell.angle_gamma   90.00
#
_symmetry.space_group_name_H-M   'P 1'
#
loop_
_entity.id
_entity.type
_entity.pdbx_description
1 polymer ?
#
loop_
_entity_poly.entity_id
_entity_poly.type
_entity_poly.pdbx_seq_one_letter_code
_entity_poly.pdbx_strand_id
1 'polypeptide(L)'
;SPLVFVLLPNRNADEIKKALVTLKAAETTLQTRGVPSNEEGNLARAAVETRRDRAKERLAALLDEVLDNAQVIQAGGNEVTGGSVPEAVRAAVDNALVRLFPKFASGDHARWDAVVKKARTGDGSALTVVGFHDAADKHPVCHEVLGFTAASQTGAEVRKHFEGPPYGWSGDAVDGALYVLIVTEHLRASTGGGAPLTAAGLDRAKIGLSKFRAETVPLTPLERIGVRQLMQKAGVPCKSNEEPQQAPALVAELKRRAAAAGGEPPAPAAPSTAHLLALDGLAGNALVKKLYEAKDDLSANVDAWDKLAKAIEARLPRYRTLEALLTAAATLPVAVEVAAQRDALRDGRGLLTEPDPLPHLCEQVTTALREALVGARDAWRAVYDAEMAGLVATEAWAKLPEERRQGLLVKHGIASVPSLTVGTMDEVLRAAQARSPSQWALDQAGLAGRFAAARLEAIQLVAPKAQSVSLPKATLHTEAEVQTWLDEARAVILAKLADGPVVV
;
A
#
# COMPACT_ATOMS: atom_id res chain seq x y z
N SER A 1 -8.99 -45.14 28.14
CA SER A 1 -7.53 -45.21 28.30
C SER A 1 -7.00 -46.31 27.41
N PRO A 2 -5.98 -46.07 26.56
CA PRO A 2 -5.45 -47.06 25.61
C PRO A 2 -4.36 -47.98 26.21
N LEU A 3 -4.33 -48.13 27.54
CA LEU A 3 -3.30 -48.94 28.22
C LEU A 3 -3.57 -50.44 28.07
N VAL A 4 -2.50 -51.18 27.77
CA VAL A 4 -2.44 -52.64 27.75
C VAL A 4 -1.40 -53.08 28.77
N PHE A 5 -1.77 -53.98 29.66
CA PHE A 5 -0.91 -54.54 30.69
C PHE A 5 -0.57 -55.99 30.35
N VAL A 6 0.69 -56.40 30.54
CA VAL A 6 1.12 -57.80 30.45
C VAL A 6 1.55 -58.23 31.85
N LEU A 7 0.78 -59.13 32.44
CA LEU A 7 1.08 -59.71 33.74
C LEU A 7 1.84 -61.02 33.54
N LEU A 8 3.10 -61.05 33.98
CA LEU A 8 3.87 -62.28 34.06
C LEU A 8 3.65 -62.91 35.44
N PRO A 9 3.11 -64.14 35.52
CA PRO A 9 2.89 -64.78 36.80
C PRO A 9 4.24 -65.13 37.44
N ASN A 10 4.34 -64.96 38.76
CA ASN A 10 5.52 -65.36 39.51
C ASN A 10 5.55 -66.88 39.70
N ARG A 11 5.88 -67.63 38.63
CA ARG A 11 6.03 -69.09 38.63
C ARG A 11 7.50 -69.46 38.53
N ASN A 12 7.87 -70.59 39.13
CA ASN A 12 9.19 -71.20 38.98
C ASN A 12 10.39 -70.31 39.34
N ALA A 13 10.22 -69.25 40.12
CA ALA A 13 11.27 -68.26 40.41
C ALA A 13 12.56 -68.90 40.95
N ASP A 14 12.44 -69.83 41.90
CA ASP A 14 13.59 -70.53 42.47
C ASP A 14 14.26 -71.48 41.47
N GLU A 15 13.49 -72.15 40.62
CA GLU A 15 14.00 -73.07 39.61
C GLU A 15 14.67 -72.31 38.45
N ILE A 16 14.11 -71.18 38.04
CA ILE A 16 14.72 -70.25 37.08
C ILE A 16 16.07 -69.76 37.65
N LYS A 17 16.10 -69.33 38.91
CA LYS A 17 17.32 -68.90 39.58
C LYS A 17 18.38 -70.00 39.63
N LYS A 18 17.99 -71.23 40.00
CA LYS A 18 18.90 -72.39 40.02
C LYS A 18 19.45 -72.70 38.62
N ALA A 19 18.57 -72.79 37.62
CA ALA A 19 18.96 -73.06 36.23
C ALA A 19 19.92 -71.99 35.69
N LEU A 20 19.65 -70.71 36.00
CA LEU A 20 20.51 -69.60 35.60
C LEU A 20 21.87 -69.62 36.31
N VAL A 21 21.91 -69.93 37.61
CA VAL A 21 23.17 -70.12 38.35
C VAL A 21 23.97 -71.29 37.78
N THR A 22 23.32 -72.44 37.51
CA THR A 22 23.99 -73.61 36.90
C THR A 22 24.51 -73.31 35.50
N LEU A 23 23.71 -72.63 34.67
CA LEU A 23 24.10 -72.21 33.33
C LEU A 23 25.34 -71.31 33.39
N LYS A 24 25.29 -70.26 34.21
CA LYS A 24 26.40 -69.30 34.35
C LYS A 24 27.65 -69.96 34.92
N ALA A 25 27.52 -70.82 35.93
CA ALA A 25 28.65 -71.55 36.49
C ALA A 25 29.31 -72.48 35.45
N ALA A 26 28.53 -73.17 34.63
CA ALA A 26 29.04 -74.02 33.56
C ALA A 26 29.71 -73.20 32.44
N GLU A 27 29.10 -72.10 32.00
CA GLU A 27 29.68 -71.16 31.03
C GLU A 27 31.03 -70.61 31.51
N THR A 28 31.09 -70.10 32.75
CA THR A 28 32.33 -69.59 33.33
C THR A 28 33.39 -70.68 33.43
N THR A 29 33.04 -71.89 33.86
CA THR A 29 34.00 -72.99 33.96
C THR A 29 34.61 -73.34 32.60
N LEU A 30 33.79 -73.42 31.54
CA LEU A 30 34.26 -73.70 30.18
C LEU A 30 35.16 -72.60 29.62
N GLN A 31 34.83 -71.33 29.91
CA GLN A 31 35.63 -70.18 29.49
C GLN A 31 36.97 -70.11 30.24
N THR A 32 36.98 -70.35 31.55
CA THR A 32 38.19 -70.21 32.38
C THR A 32 39.17 -71.38 32.20
N ARG A 33 38.68 -72.61 31.98
CA ARG A 33 39.54 -73.81 31.96
C ARG A 33 40.11 -74.17 30.58
N GLY A 34 39.58 -73.61 29.48
CA GLY A 34 40.12 -73.85 28.13
C GLY A 34 39.90 -75.28 27.59
N VAL A 35 40.55 -75.64 26.49
CA VAL A 35 40.45 -76.97 25.85
C VAL A 35 41.56 -77.87 26.42
N PRO A 36 41.22 -79.00 27.08
CA PRO A 36 42.21 -79.90 27.65
C PRO A 36 42.91 -80.77 26.59
N SER A 37 44.11 -81.26 26.90
CA SER A 37 44.96 -82.04 25.99
C SER A 37 44.92 -83.56 26.22
N ASN A 38 44.29 -84.03 27.30
CA ASN A 38 44.14 -85.45 27.64
C ASN A 38 42.68 -85.92 27.58
N GLU A 39 42.49 -87.22 27.53
CA GLU A 39 41.18 -87.86 27.39
C GLU A 39 40.29 -87.58 28.61
N GLU A 40 40.82 -87.68 29.82
CA GLU A 40 40.06 -87.42 31.05
C GLU A 40 39.58 -85.96 31.13
N GLY A 41 40.41 -85.02 30.67
CA GLY A 41 40.06 -83.61 30.60
C GLY A 41 38.96 -83.35 29.57
N ASN A 42 39.04 -83.98 28.39
CA ASN A 42 38.01 -83.86 27.36
C ASN A 42 36.66 -84.42 27.83
N LEU A 43 36.67 -85.54 28.55
CA LEU A 43 35.46 -86.09 29.18
C LEU A 43 34.88 -85.14 30.24
N ALA A 44 35.73 -84.54 31.08
CA ALA A 44 35.30 -83.56 32.07
C ALA A 44 34.69 -82.29 31.42
N ARG A 45 35.29 -81.81 30.33
CA ARG A 45 34.77 -80.67 29.56
C ARG A 45 33.42 -81.00 28.93
N ALA A 46 33.29 -82.16 28.28
CA ALA A 46 32.04 -82.62 27.68
C ALA A 46 30.91 -82.75 28.72
N ALA A 47 31.24 -83.18 29.95
CA ALA A 47 30.27 -83.22 31.05
C ALA A 47 29.81 -81.81 31.48
N VAL A 48 30.70 -80.81 31.49
CA VAL A 48 30.33 -79.42 31.78
C VAL A 48 29.54 -78.78 30.63
N GLU A 49 29.87 -79.07 29.37
CA GLU A 49 29.08 -78.65 28.19
C GLU A 49 27.66 -79.24 28.24
N THR A 50 27.53 -80.52 28.58
CA THR A 50 26.23 -81.17 28.80
C THR A 50 25.43 -80.49 29.92
N ARG A 51 26.09 -80.09 31.02
CA ARG A 51 25.44 -79.35 32.12
C ARG A 51 24.98 -77.96 31.68
N ARG A 52 25.78 -77.25 30.89
CA ARG A 52 25.42 -75.95 30.30
C ARG A 52 24.17 -76.09 29.43
N ASP A 53 24.18 -77.04 28.50
CA ASP A 53 23.10 -77.18 27.51
C ASP A 53 21.79 -77.62 28.18
N ARG A 54 21.85 -78.58 29.12
CA ARG A 54 20.68 -78.94 29.94
C ARG A 54 20.16 -77.78 30.78
N ALA A 55 21.04 -76.97 31.37
CA ALA A 55 20.62 -75.81 32.15
C ALA A 55 19.97 -74.73 31.26
N LYS A 56 20.46 -74.56 30.03
CA LYS A 56 19.88 -73.64 29.03
C LYS A 56 18.51 -74.12 28.56
N GLU A 57 18.38 -75.40 28.18
CA GLU A 57 17.10 -75.99 27.80
C GLU A 57 16.09 -75.93 28.94
N ARG A 58 16.53 -76.24 30.17
CA ARG A 58 15.69 -76.12 31.36
C ARG A 58 15.24 -74.69 31.61
N LEU A 59 16.14 -73.71 31.48
CA LEU A 59 15.80 -72.30 31.63
C LEU A 59 14.79 -71.85 30.57
N ALA A 60 14.98 -72.25 29.31
CA ALA A 60 14.03 -71.95 28.23
C ALA A 60 12.64 -72.51 28.53
N ALA A 61 12.55 -73.80 28.89
CA ALA A 61 11.27 -74.43 29.23
C ALA A 61 10.56 -73.76 30.43
N LEU A 62 11.31 -73.30 31.43
CA LEU A 62 10.74 -72.58 32.58
C LEU A 62 10.23 -71.18 32.20
N LEU A 63 10.90 -70.50 31.27
CA LEU A 63 10.45 -69.20 30.76
C LEU A 63 9.25 -69.35 29.84
N ASP A 64 9.21 -70.39 29.01
CA ASP A 64 8.06 -70.73 28.17
C ASP A 64 6.83 -70.97 29.06
N GLU A 65 6.97 -71.72 30.17
CA GLU A 65 5.86 -71.91 31.11
C GLU A 65 5.37 -70.59 31.75
N VAL A 66 6.27 -69.64 32.03
CA VAL A 66 5.87 -68.30 32.52
C VAL A 66 5.11 -67.52 31.44
N LEU A 67 5.56 -67.59 30.19
CA LEU A 67 4.93 -66.90 29.06
C LEU A 67 3.58 -67.53 28.68
N ASP A 68 3.46 -68.85 28.71
CA ASP A 68 2.22 -69.59 28.45
C ASP A 68 1.11 -69.24 29.45
N ASN A 69 1.48 -68.73 30.62
CA ASN A 69 0.55 -68.30 31.67
C ASN A 69 0.53 -66.79 31.86
N ALA A 70 1.15 -66.03 30.96
CA ALA A 70 1.07 -64.57 30.99
C ALA A 70 -0.33 -64.11 30.61
N GLN A 71 -0.82 -63.08 31.30
CA GLN A 71 -2.15 -62.51 31.05
C GLN A 71 -2.01 -61.14 30.39
N VAL A 72 -2.77 -60.90 29.32
CA VAL A 72 -2.86 -59.59 28.67
C VAL A 72 -4.16 -58.93 29.07
N ILE A 73 -4.08 -57.79 29.76
CA ILE A 73 -5.24 -57.13 30.36
C ILE A 73 -5.38 -55.72 29.77
N GLN A 74 -6.58 -55.37 29.31
CA GLN A 74 -6.91 -54.02 28.87
C GLN A 74 -7.32 -53.12 30.03
N ALA A 75 -7.09 -51.82 29.88
CA ALA A 75 -7.73 -50.82 30.74
C ALA A 75 -9.25 -51.03 30.77
N GLY A 76 -9.78 -51.29 31.97
CA GLY A 76 -11.16 -51.74 32.19
C GLY A 76 -11.27 -53.16 32.78
N GLY A 77 -10.16 -53.90 32.90
CA GLY A 77 -10.11 -55.20 33.57
C GLY A 77 -10.40 -56.41 32.66
N ASN A 78 -10.65 -56.19 31.37
CA ASN A 78 -10.90 -57.27 30.42
C ASN A 78 -9.59 -57.94 30.00
N GLU A 79 -9.50 -59.25 30.24
CA GLU A 79 -8.42 -60.09 29.73
C GLU A 79 -8.63 -60.38 28.24
N VAL A 80 -7.56 -60.28 27.46
CA VAL A 80 -7.52 -60.56 26.02
C VAL A 80 -6.75 -61.85 25.82
N THR A 81 -7.42 -62.87 25.28
CA THR A 81 -6.83 -64.18 25.00
C THR A 81 -6.43 -64.27 23.52
N GLY A 82 -5.29 -64.90 23.22
CA GLY A 82 -4.79 -65.20 21.88
C GLY A 82 -4.05 -66.53 21.85
N GLY A 83 -3.65 -67.02 20.68
CA GLY A 83 -2.89 -68.28 20.55
C GLY A 83 -1.48 -68.20 21.13
N SER A 84 -0.97 -66.97 21.33
CA SER A 84 0.27 -66.67 22.04
C SER A 84 0.22 -65.27 22.67
N VAL A 85 1.14 -64.96 23.59
CA VAL A 85 1.25 -63.62 24.20
C VAL A 85 1.39 -62.50 23.16
N PRO A 86 2.24 -62.62 22.12
CA PRO A 86 2.33 -61.59 21.07
C PRO A 86 1.00 -61.35 20.33
N GLU A 87 0.25 -62.41 20.02
CA GLU A 87 -1.06 -62.28 19.39
C GLU A 87 -2.08 -61.60 20.30
N ALA A 88 -2.12 -61.99 21.58
CA ALA A 88 -2.99 -61.39 22.58
C ALA A 88 -2.68 -59.91 22.80
N VAL A 89 -1.39 -59.54 22.87
CA VAL A 89 -0.95 -58.13 22.94
C VAL A 89 -1.38 -57.36 21.70
N ARG A 90 -1.20 -57.92 20.50
CA ARG A 90 -1.61 -57.26 19.26
C ARG A 90 -3.11 -57.00 19.23
N ALA A 91 -3.93 -58.00 19.53
CA ALA A 91 -5.37 -57.85 19.62
C ALA A 91 -5.80 -56.84 20.70
N ALA A 92 -5.08 -56.79 21.84
CA ALA A 92 -5.34 -55.83 22.89
C ALA A 92 -5.04 -54.39 22.45
N VAL A 93 -3.94 -54.19 21.69
CA VAL A 93 -3.55 -52.91 21.10
C VAL A 93 -4.53 -52.46 20.03
N ASP A 94 -4.94 -53.33 19.11
CA ASP A 94 -5.91 -52.99 18.05
C ASP A 94 -7.23 -52.48 18.65
N ASN A 95 -7.74 -53.17 19.67
CA ASN A 95 -8.91 -52.73 20.44
C ASN A 95 -8.70 -51.39 21.17
N ALA A 96 -7.50 -51.16 21.71
CA ALA A 96 -7.16 -49.90 22.37
C ALA A 96 -7.11 -48.73 21.37
N LEU A 97 -6.62 -48.97 20.14
CA LEU A 97 -6.61 -48.00 19.05
C LEU A 97 -8.01 -47.61 18.61
N VAL A 98 -8.92 -48.58 18.45
CA VAL A 98 -10.34 -48.31 18.12
C VAL A 98 -11.00 -47.42 19.18
N ARG A 99 -10.70 -47.65 20.47
CA ARG A 99 -11.22 -46.82 21.56
C ARG A 99 -10.59 -45.43 21.62
N LEU A 100 -9.33 -45.30 21.22
CA LEU A 100 -8.61 -44.02 21.20
C LEU A 100 -9.06 -43.14 20.04
N PHE A 101 -9.34 -43.73 18.87
CA PHE A 101 -9.72 -43.04 17.66
C PHE A 101 -11.07 -43.51 17.09
N PRO A 102 -12.19 -43.29 17.82
CA PRO A 102 -13.50 -43.76 17.39
C PRO A 102 -14.00 -43.12 16.08
N LYS A 103 -13.41 -41.98 15.66
CA LYS A 103 -13.73 -41.32 14.39
C LYS A 103 -12.70 -41.60 13.27
N PHE A 104 -11.77 -42.55 13.45
CA PHE A 104 -10.74 -42.84 12.45
C PHE A 104 -11.32 -43.25 11.09
N ALA A 105 -12.31 -44.16 11.11
CA ALA A 105 -12.86 -44.77 9.90
C ALA A 105 -13.44 -43.75 8.90
N SER A 106 -13.93 -42.59 9.35
CA SER A 106 -14.50 -41.59 8.44
C SER A 106 -13.46 -40.90 7.55
N GLY A 107 -12.18 -40.94 7.94
CA GLY A 107 -11.07 -40.38 7.17
C GLY A 107 -10.08 -41.42 6.64
N ASP A 108 -10.32 -42.71 6.90
CA ASP A 108 -9.40 -43.78 6.54
C ASP A 108 -9.56 -44.19 5.06
N HIS A 109 -8.77 -43.57 4.19
CA HIS A 109 -8.74 -43.91 2.78
C HIS A 109 -7.36 -43.68 2.15
N ALA A 110 -6.85 -44.66 1.40
CA ALA A 110 -5.48 -44.63 0.86
C ALA A 110 -5.23 -43.54 -0.21
N ARG A 111 -6.29 -42.96 -0.79
CA ARG A 111 -6.21 -42.02 -1.94
C ARG A 111 -6.38 -40.54 -1.59
N TRP A 112 -6.22 -40.13 -0.33
CA TRP A 112 -6.32 -38.71 0.04
C TRP A 112 -5.24 -37.84 -0.61
N ASP A 113 -4.05 -38.39 -0.89
CA ASP A 113 -3.02 -37.69 -1.65
C ASP A 113 -3.51 -37.27 -3.06
N ALA A 114 -4.32 -38.11 -3.70
CA ALA A 114 -4.91 -37.85 -5.00
C ALA A 114 -6.01 -36.79 -4.91
N VAL A 115 -6.78 -36.75 -3.82
CA VAL A 115 -7.74 -35.66 -3.53
C VAL A 115 -7.00 -34.33 -3.43
N VAL A 116 -5.89 -34.27 -2.68
CA VAL A 116 -5.05 -33.07 -2.55
C VAL A 116 -4.57 -32.61 -3.93
N LYS A 117 -4.01 -33.52 -4.73
CA LYS A 117 -3.50 -33.20 -6.09
C LYS A 117 -4.62 -32.63 -6.98
N LYS A 118 -5.80 -33.24 -6.98
CA LYS A 118 -6.94 -32.87 -7.82
C LYS A 118 -7.60 -31.55 -7.35
N ALA A 119 -7.78 -31.35 -6.05
CA ALA A 119 -8.32 -30.11 -5.52
C ALA A 119 -7.40 -28.90 -5.76
N ARG A 120 -6.07 -29.10 -5.71
CA ARG A 120 -5.10 -28.02 -6.01
C ARG A 120 -5.16 -27.50 -7.44
N THR A 121 -5.65 -28.31 -8.39
CA THR A 121 -5.90 -27.86 -9.76
C THR A 121 -7.24 -27.14 -9.93
N GLY A 122 -7.98 -26.91 -8.84
CA GLY A 122 -9.28 -26.24 -8.85
C GLY A 122 -10.46 -27.17 -9.15
N ASP A 123 -10.29 -28.49 -9.08
CA ASP A 123 -11.36 -29.44 -9.35
C ASP A 123 -12.19 -29.73 -8.08
N GLY A 124 -13.42 -29.21 -8.04
CA GLY A 124 -14.35 -29.40 -6.92
C GLY A 124 -14.90 -30.82 -6.78
N SER A 125 -14.71 -31.68 -7.78
CA SER A 125 -15.12 -33.10 -7.75
C SER A 125 -14.07 -34.01 -7.12
N ALA A 126 -13.04 -33.48 -6.46
CA ALA A 126 -11.90 -34.27 -5.99
C ALA A 126 -12.29 -35.42 -5.04
N LEU A 127 -13.36 -35.28 -4.26
CA LEU A 127 -13.86 -36.31 -3.36
C LEU A 127 -14.38 -37.59 -4.07
N THR A 128 -14.64 -37.54 -5.38
CA THR A 128 -14.99 -38.74 -6.16
C THR A 128 -13.89 -39.80 -6.11
N VAL A 129 -12.62 -39.40 -5.89
CA VAL A 129 -11.48 -40.31 -5.77
C VAL A 129 -11.52 -41.13 -4.48
N VAL A 130 -12.23 -40.65 -3.46
CA VAL A 130 -12.50 -41.41 -2.22
C VAL A 130 -13.92 -42.01 -2.22
N GLY A 131 -14.57 -42.07 -3.39
CA GLY A 131 -15.87 -42.70 -3.58
C GLY A 131 -17.07 -41.83 -3.20
N PHE A 132 -16.87 -40.55 -2.89
CA PHE A 132 -17.94 -39.65 -2.47
C PHE A 132 -18.40 -38.73 -3.62
N HIS A 133 -19.71 -38.66 -3.85
CA HIS A 133 -20.31 -38.05 -5.05
C HIS A 133 -21.34 -36.95 -4.76
N ASP A 134 -21.64 -36.67 -3.48
CA ASP A 134 -22.53 -35.57 -3.08
C ASP A 134 -21.73 -34.28 -2.82
N ALA A 135 -22.38 -33.21 -2.38
CA ALA A 135 -21.76 -31.94 -2.04
C ALA A 135 -20.69 -32.08 -0.95
N ALA A 136 -19.59 -31.33 -1.09
CA ALA A 136 -18.40 -31.49 -0.25
C ALA A 136 -18.67 -31.28 1.26
N ASP A 137 -19.60 -30.39 1.61
CA ASP A 137 -20.03 -30.11 2.98
C ASP A 137 -20.72 -31.30 3.67
N LYS A 138 -21.23 -32.26 2.90
CA LYS A 138 -21.83 -33.51 3.41
C LYS A 138 -20.82 -34.63 3.60
N HIS A 139 -19.59 -34.51 3.08
CA HIS A 139 -18.57 -35.52 3.32
C HIS A 139 -18.14 -35.50 4.80
N PRO A 140 -18.09 -36.63 5.52
CA PRO A 140 -17.85 -36.65 6.97
C PRO A 140 -16.62 -35.86 7.43
N VAL A 141 -15.48 -36.02 6.76
CA VAL A 141 -14.25 -35.26 7.06
C VAL A 141 -14.43 -33.76 6.82
N CYS A 142 -15.04 -33.39 5.69
CA CYS A 142 -15.22 -31.99 5.31
C CYS A 142 -16.22 -31.29 6.23
N HIS A 143 -17.30 -31.97 6.60
CA HIS A 143 -18.30 -31.50 7.55
C HIS A 143 -17.68 -31.14 8.90
N GLU A 144 -16.86 -32.03 9.46
CA GLU A 144 -16.18 -31.81 10.73
C GLU A 144 -15.16 -30.66 10.64
N VAL A 145 -14.38 -30.59 9.55
CA VAL A 145 -13.43 -29.48 9.30
C VAL A 145 -14.15 -28.14 9.17
N LEU A 146 -15.30 -28.08 8.50
CA LEU A 146 -16.13 -26.88 8.42
C LEU A 146 -16.63 -26.44 9.79
N GLY A 147 -17.14 -27.38 10.60
CA GLY A 147 -17.60 -27.09 11.96
C GLY A 147 -16.49 -26.51 12.83
N PHE A 148 -15.28 -27.07 12.77
CA PHE A 148 -14.14 -26.61 13.55
C PHE A 148 -13.60 -25.23 13.10
N THR A 149 -13.78 -24.88 11.83
CA THR A 149 -13.31 -23.61 11.24
C THR A 149 -14.36 -22.49 11.23
N ALA A 150 -15.48 -22.66 11.94
CA ALA A 150 -16.50 -21.63 12.09
C ALA A 150 -15.95 -20.34 12.74
N ALA A 151 -15.13 -20.49 13.79
CA ALA A 151 -14.24 -19.45 14.29
C ALA A 151 -12.88 -19.64 13.62
N SER A 152 -12.34 -18.61 12.97
CA SER A 152 -11.13 -18.74 12.13
C SER A 152 -9.98 -19.46 12.85
N GLN A 153 -9.45 -20.54 12.27
CA GLN A 153 -8.36 -21.36 12.82
C GLN A 153 -7.13 -21.33 11.92
N THR A 154 -5.95 -21.54 12.50
CA THR A 154 -4.73 -21.83 11.73
C THR A 154 -4.72 -23.26 11.23
N GLY A 155 -4.08 -23.54 10.09
CA GLY A 155 -3.96 -24.92 9.60
C GLY A 155 -3.20 -25.84 10.55
N ALA A 156 -2.30 -25.30 11.39
CA ALA A 156 -1.61 -26.07 12.42
C ALA A 156 -2.58 -26.55 13.51
N GLU A 157 -3.52 -25.70 13.93
CA GLU A 157 -4.59 -26.07 14.87
C GLU A 157 -5.53 -27.11 14.27
N VAL A 158 -5.92 -26.93 13.00
CA VAL A 158 -6.76 -27.90 12.27
C VAL A 158 -6.09 -29.28 12.22
N ARG A 159 -4.82 -29.35 11.77
CA ARG A 159 -4.05 -30.60 11.75
C ARG A 159 -3.93 -31.22 13.14
N LYS A 160 -3.51 -30.43 14.14
CA LYS A 160 -3.37 -30.92 15.52
C LYS A 160 -4.68 -31.50 16.07
N HIS A 161 -5.82 -30.90 15.73
CA HIS A 161 -7.12 -31.37 16.18
C HIS A 161 -7.53 -32.70 15.51
N PHE A 162 -7.41 -32.79 14.19
CA PHE A 162 -7.92 -33.93 13.42
C PHE A 162 -6.92 -35.09 13.24
N GLU A 163 -5.62 -34.84 13.35
CA GLU A 163 -4.59 -35.91 13.42
C GLU A 163 -4.52 -36.52 14.84
N GLY A 164 -5.13 -35.86 15.84
CA GLY A 164 -5.22 -36.33 17.22
C GLY A 164 -6.51 -37.09 17.54
N PRO A 165 -6.62 -37.69 18.74
CA PRO A 165 -7.87 -38.28 19.23
C PRO A 165 -9.00 -37.22 19.30
N PRO A 166 -10.25 -37.56 18.96
CA PRO A 166 -10.77 -38.90 18.63
C PRO A 166 -10.68 -39.31 17.15
N TYR A 167 -10.03 -38.50 16.31
CA TYR A 167 -10.05 -38.66 14.85
C TYR A 167 -8.87 -39.51 14.34
N GLY A 168 -7.63 -39.08 14.60
CA GLY A 168 -6.44 -39.81 14.15
C GLY A 168 -6.26 -39.84 12.64
N TRP A 169 -6.86 -38.91 11.89
CA TRP A 169 -6.81 -38.91 10.44
C TRP A 169 -5.40 -38.64 9.91
N SER A 170 -5.11 -39.10 8.69
CA SER A 170 -3.85 -38.76 8.03
C SER A 170 -3.79 -37.27 7.68
N GLY A 171 -2.59 -36.70 7.65
CA GLY A 171 -2.40 -35.31 7.21
C GLY A 171 -2.90 -35.06 5.77
N ASP A 172 -2.87 -36.09 4.91
CA ASP A 172 -3.47 -36.02 3.57
C ASP A 172 -4.99 -35.83 3.62
N ALA A 173 -5.68 -36.49 4.56
CA ALA A 173 -7.14 -36.36 4.71
C ALA A 173 -7.53 -34.96 5.16
N VAL A 174 -6.82 -34.42 6.16
CA VAL A 174 -7.05 -33.07 6.68
C VAL A 174 -6.74 -32.02 5.60
N ASP A 175 -5.57 -32.11 4.97
CA ASP A 175 -5.18 -31.18 3.90
C ASP A 175 -6.11 -31.28 2.70
N GLY A 176 -6.51 -32.49 2.32
CA GLY A 176 -7.43 -32.75 1.21
C GLY A 176 -8.78 -32.10 1.44
N ALA A 177 -9.34 -32.25 2.65
CA ALA A 177 -10.58 -31.58 3.03
C ALA A 177 -10.45 -30.05 2.97
N LEU A 178 -9.37 -29.47 3.51
CA LEU A 178 -9.13 -28.01 3.42
C LEU A 178 -9.11 -27.54 1.97
N TYR A 179 -8.38 -28.20 1.08
CA TYR A 179 -8.34 -27.82 -0.34
C TYR A 179 -9.70 -27.95 -1.01
N VAL A 180 -10.41 -29.06 -0.82
CA VAL A 180 -11.75 -29.27 -1.41
C VAL A 180 -12.72 -28.20 -0.96
N LEU A 181 -12.74 -27.88 0.34
CA LEU A 181 -13.63 -26.88 0.90
C LEU A 181 -13.32 -25.46 0.38
N ILE A 182 -12.06 -25.16 0.05
CA ILE A 182 -11.68 -23.90 -0.61
C ILE A 182 -12.19 -23.87 -2.05
N VAL A 183 -11.95 -24.94 -2.82
CA VAL A 183 -12.38 -25.02 -4.22
C VAL A 183 -13.89 -24.94 -4.36
N THR A 184 -14.61 -25.56 -3.43
CA THR A 184 -16.08 -25.57 -3.38
C THR A 184 -16.64 -24.36 -2.63
N GLU A 185 -15.79 -23.41 -2.24
CA GLU A 185 -16.15 -22.11 -1.66
C GLU A 185 -16.88 -22.17 -0.31
N HIS A 186 -16.79 -23.29 0.38
CA HIS A 186 -17.28 -23.46 1.76
C HIS A 186 -16.26 -22.95 2.79
N LEU A 187 -15.01 -22.73 2.38
CA LEU A 187 -13.92 -22.31 3.25
C LEU A 187 -13.08 -21.21 2.60
N ARG A 188 -12.83 -20.14 3.34
CA ARG A 188 -11.85 -19.13 2.96
C ARG A 188 -10.49 -19.47 3.53
N ALA A 189 -9.45 -19.35 2.72
CA ALA A 189 -8.07 -19.39 3.16
C ALA A 189 -7.42 -18.00 3.06
N SER A 190 -6.58 -17.67 4.02
CA SER A 190 -5.72 -16.48 3.99
C SER A 190 -4.34 -16.76 4.55
N THR A 191 -3.35 -15.95 4.20
CA THR A 191 -2.05 -15.96 4.88
C THR A 191 -2.21 -15.52 6.34
N GLY A 192 -1.18 -15.73 7.17
CA GLY A 192 -1.15 -15.21 8.53
C GLY A 192 -1.35 -13.68 8.61
N GLY A 193 -0.90 -12.95 7.57
CA GLY A 193 -1.10 -11.51 7.40
C GLY A 193 -2.44 -11.09 6.79
N GLY A 194 -3.35 -12.03 6.51
CA GLY A 194 -4.72 -11.75 6.06
C GLY A 194 -4.91 -11.68 4.54
N ALA A 195 -3.87 -11.88 3.73
CA ALA A 195 -4.02 -11.90 2.27
C ALA A 195 -4.78 -13.17 1.82
N PRO A 196 -5.79 -13.07 0.92
CA PRO A 196 -6.59 -14.23 0.51
C PRO A 196 -5.77 -15.24 -0.29
N LEU A 197 -6.12 -16.53 -0.17
CA LEU A 197 -5.47 -17.65 -0.86
C LEU A 197 -6.51 -18.50 -1.60
N THR A 198 -6.20 -18.88 -2.83
CA THR A 198 -6.95 -19.89 -3.60
C THR A 198 -6.37 -21.27 -3.33
N ALA A 199 -7.10 -22.34 -3.69
CA ALA A 199 -6.58 -23.71 -3.59
C ALA A 199 -5.28 -23.91 -4.41
N ALA A 200 -5.18 -23.27 -5.58
CA ALA A 200 -3.96 -23.30 -6.40
C ALA A 200 -2.81 -22.46 -5.78
N GLY A 201 -3.15 -21.32 -5.16
CA GLY A 201 -2.18 -20.42 -4.52
C GLY A 201 -1.71 -20.85 -3.14
N LEU A 202 -2.43 -21.78 -2.49
CA LEU A 202 -2.05 -22.35 -1.20
C LEU A 202 -1.02 -23.46 -1.38
N ASP A 203 0.24 -23.15 -1.05
CA ASP A 203 1.30 -24.15 -0.91
C ASP A 203 1.02 -25.06 0.28
N ARG A 204 1.09 -26.38 0.07
CA ARG A 204 0.83 -27.39 1.09
C ARG A 204 1.75 -27.25 2.30
N ALA A 205 3.00 -26.83 2.08
CA ALA A 205 3.95 -26.57 3.16
C ALA A 205 3.53 -25.39 4.05
N LYS A 206 2.73 -24.45 3.52
CA LYS A 206 2.28 -23.24 4.21
C LYS A 206 0.89 -23.37 4.85
N ILE A 207 0.23 -24.54 4.76
CA ILE A 207 -1.07 -24.78 5.40
C ILE A 207 -1.01 -24.45 6.90
N GLY A 208 0.04 -24.88 7.59
CA GLY A 208 0.20 -24.62 9.03
C GLY A 208 0.19 -23.13 9.41
N LEU A 209 0.68 -22.26 8.52
CA LEU A 209 0.77 -20.80 8.73
C LEU A 209 -0.43 -20.04 8.16
N SER A 210 -1.32 -20.73 7.45
CA SER A 210 -2.50 -20.13 6.82
C SER A 210 -3.68 -20.19 7.79
N LYS A 211 -4.58 -19.21 7.66
CA LYS A 211 -5.84 -19.15 8.41
C LYS A 211 -6.99 -19.60 7.54
N PHE A 212 -7.90 -20.35 8.13
CA PHE A 212 -9.08 -20.91 7.48
C PHE A 212 -10.32 -20.47 8.23
N ARG A 213 -11.37 -20.13 7.48
CA ARG A 213 -12.65 -19.72 8.06
C ARG A 213 -13.80 -20.21 7.18
N ALA A 214 -14.80 -20.83 7.79
CA ALA A 214 -15.99 -21.29 7.08
C ALA A 214 -16.74 -20.10 6.44
N GLU A 215 -17.16 -20.28 5.19
CA GLU A 215 -18.04 -19.39 4.45
C GLU A 215 -19.47 -19.89 4.60
N THR A 216 -20.25 -19.27 5.49
CA THR A 216 -21.63 -19.69 5.76
C THR A 216 -22.66 -18.97 4.88
N VAL A 217 -22.21 -18.06 4.01
CA VAL A 217 -23.06 -17.28 3.12
C VAL A 217 -22.89 -17.83 1.69
N PRO A 218 -23.85 -18.64 1.20
CA PRO A 218 -23.81 -19.09 -0.19
C PRO A 218 -24.07 -17.91 -1.12
N LEU A 219 -23.42 -17.92 -2.29
CA LEU A 219 -23.64 -16.98 -3.37
C LEU A 219 -24.34 -17.66 -4.54
N THR A 220 -25.44 -17.08 -4.99
CA THR A 220 -26.14 -17.49 -6.21
C THR A 220 -25.38 -17.01 -7.47
N PRO A 221 -25.59 -17.67 -8.63
CA PRO A 221 -25.02 -17.19 -9.89
C PRO A 221 -25.43 -15.75 -10.22
N LEU A 222 -26.65 -15.37 -9.88
CA LEU A 222 -27.17 -14.01 -10.10
C LEU A 222 -26.43 -12.97 -9.26
N GLU A 223 -26.17 -13.28 -7.98
CA GLU A 223 -25.39 -12.41 -7.08
C GLU A 223 -23.99 -12.17 -7.62
N ARG A 224 -23.31 -13.24 -8.06
CA ARG A 224 -21.98 -13.16 -8.67
C ARG A 224 -21.96 -12.30 -9.93
N ILE A 225 -22.90 -12.55 -10.85
CA ILE A 225 -23.00 -11.80 -12.11
C ILE A 225 -23.26 -10.31 -11.82
N GLY A 226 -24.18 -10.00 -10.89
CA GLY A 226 -24.51 -8.61 -10.57
C GLY A 226 -23.33 -7.83 -10.00
N VAL A 227 -22.57 -8.41 -9.08
CA VAL A 227 -21.37 -7.76 -8.53
C VAL A 227 -20.28 -7.64 -9.58
N ARG A 228 -20.10 -8.65 -10.45
CA ARG A 228 -19.13 -8.58 -11.55
C ARG A 228 -19.47 -7.45 -12.54
N GLN A 229 -20.75 -7.23 -12.84
CA GLN A 229 -21.19 -6.10 -13.66
C GLN A 229 -20.88 -4.75 -12.99
N LEU A 230 -21.11 -4.64 -11.67
CA LEU A 230 -20.73 -3.45 -10.90
C LEU A 230 -19.21 -3.21 -10.93
N MET A 231 -18.41 -4.28 -10.77
CA MET A 231 -16.95 -4.22 -10.89
C MET A 231 -16.51 -3.72 -12.27
N GLN A 232 -17.08 -4.27 -13.34
CA GLN A 232 -16.80 -3.84 -14.71
C GLN A 232 -17.12 -2.35 -14.90
N LYS A 233 -18.28 -1.89 -14.40
CA LYS A 233 -18.67 -0.48 -14.45
C LYS A 233 -17.71 0.43 -13.67
N ALA A 234 -17.26 -0.03 -12.50
CA ALA A 234 -16.25 0.66 -11.71
C ALA A 234 -14.81 0.52 -12.26
N GLY A 235 -14.60 -0.24 -13.35
CA GLY A 235 -13.28 -0.45 -13.94
C GLY A 235 -12.39 -1.43 -13.17
N VAL A 236 -12.96 -2.23 -12.27
CA VAL A 236 -12.24 -3.26 -11.50
C VAL A 236 -12.29 -4.59 -12.26
N PRO A 237 -11.14 -5.14 -12.68
CA PRO A 237 -11.12 -6.40 -13.42
C PRO A 237 -11.48 -7.57 -12.49
N CYS A 238 -12.43 -8.41 -12.91
CA CYS A 238 -12.83 -9.61 -12.18
C CYS A 238 -13.23 -10.71 -13.15
N LYS A 239 -12.61 -11.90 -13.03
CA LYS A 239 -13.04 -13.10 -13.76
C LYS A 239 -14.14 -13.83 -13.00
N SER A 240 -14.76 -14.80 -13.67
CA SER A 240 -15.76 -15.64 -13.01
C SER A 240 -15.14 -16.38 -11.82
N ASN A 241 -15.86 -16.40 -10.70
CA ASN A 241 -15.48 -17.05 -9.44
C ASN A 241 -14.39 -16.31 -8.65
N GLU A 242 -13.93 -15.14 -9.12
CA GLU A 242 -12.98 -14.29 -8.40
C GLU A 242 -13.68 -13.15 -7.63
N GLU A 243 -15.01 -13.05 -7.65
CA GLU A 243 -15.74 -11.94 -7.03
C GLU A 243 -15.43 -11.76 -5.55
N PRO A 244 -15.38 -12.82 -4.71
CA PRO A 244 -15.02 -12.69 -3.30
C PRO A 244 -13.61 -12.12 -3.07
N GLN A 245 -12.68 -12.40 -3.99
CA GLN A 245 -11.31 -11.91 -3.92
C GLN A 245 -11.18 -10.44 -4.37
N GLN A 246 -11.94 -10.04 -5.39
CA GLN A 246 -11.89 -8.68 -5.96
C GLN A 246 -12.81 -7.69 -5.24
N ALA A 247 -13.77 -8.16 -4.43
CA ALA A 247 -14.73 -7.31 -3.73
C ALA A 247 -14.08 -6.18 -2.88
N PRO A 248 -12.97 -6.41 -2.13
CA PRO A 248 -12.29 -5.32 -1.43
C PRO A 248 -11.73 -4.24 -2.36
N ALA A 249 -11.23 -4.63 -3.54
CA ALA A 249 -10.72 -3.69 -4.53
C ALA A 249 -11.85 -2.81 -5.11
N LEU A 250 -13.05 -3.37 -5.29
CA LEU A 250 -14.24 -2.59 -5.65
C LEU A 250 -14.60 -1.56 -4.58
N VAL A 251 -14.62 -1.93 -3.30
CA VAL A 251 -14.89 -0.97 -2.22
C VAL A 251 -13.86 0.15 -2.19
N ALA A 252 -12.58 -0.16 -2.36
CA ALA A 252 -11.51 0.83 -2.44
C ALA A 252 -11.70 1.78 -3.63
N GLU A 253 -12.04 1.27 -4.80
CA GLU A 253 -12.29 2.07 -6.00
C GLU A 253 -13.51 2.98 -5.85
N LEU A 254 -14.60 2.49 -5.26
CA LEU A 254 -15.77 3.31 -4.94
C LEU A 254 -15.43 4.46 -3.99
N LYS A 255 -14.63 4.21 -2.94
CA LYS A 255 -14.14 5.24 -2.03
C LYS A 255 -13.28 6.29 -2.75
N ARG A 256 -12.39 5.84 -3.65
CA ARG A 256 -11.55 6.73 -4.46
C ARG A 256 -12.39 7.65 -5.36
N ARG A 257 -13.43 7.09 -6.01
CA ARG A 257 -14.35 7.86 -6.86
C ARG A 257 -15.16 8.87 -6.06
N ALA A 258 -15.69 8.49 -4.90
CA ALA A 258 -16.36 9.43 -4.00
C ALA A 258 -15.43 10.59 -3.58
N ALA A 259 -14.16 10.29 -3.27
CA ALA A 259 -13.18 11.33 -2.94
C ALA A 259 -12.89 12.28 -4.12
N ALA A 260 -12.92 11.79 -5.36
CA ALA A 260 -12.72 12.62 -6.56
C ALA A 260 -13.97 13.43 -6.95
N ALA A 261 -15.16 13.04 -6.47
CA ALA A 261 -16.43 13.71 -6.75
C ALA A 261 -16.70 14.95 -5.88
N GLY A 262 -15.70 15.40 -5.12
CA GLY A 262 -15.75 16.62 -4.32
C GLY A 262 -14.35 16.95 -3.79
N GLY A 263 -14.28 17.87 -2.83
CA GLY A 263 -12.99 18.22 -2.20
C GLY A 263 -13.06 19.47 -1.36
N GLU A 264 -11.96 20.20 -1.30
CA GLU A 264 -11.90 21.50 -0.63
C GLU A 264 -12.62 22.59 -1.44
N PRO A 265 -13.17 23.61 -0.77
CA PRO A 265 -13.73 24.79 -1.45
C PRO A 265 -12.73 25.35 -2.47
N PRO A 266 -13.17 25.68 -3.71
CA PRO A 266 -14.56 25.90 -4.13
C PRO A 266 -15.31 24.65 -4.62
N ALA A 267 -14.68 23.47 -4.60
CA ALA A 267 -15.34 22.25 -5.06
C ALA A 267 -16.51 21.88 -4.13
N PRO A 268 -17.54 21.18 -4.66
CA PRO A 268 -18.58 20.58 -3.83
C PRO A 268 -18.01 19.70 -2.72
N ALA A 269 -18.75 19.56 -1.62
CA ALA A 269 -18.37 18.62 -0.58
C ALA A 269 -18.34 17.19 -1.14
N ALA A 270 -17.36 16.38 -0.71
CA ALA A 270 -17.29 14.99 -1.11
C ALA A 270 -18.57 14.24 -0.68
N PRO A 271 -19.14 13.39 -1.55
CA PRO A 271 -20.27 12.54 -1.20
C PRO A 271 -19.99 11.65 0.03
N SER A 272 -21.02 11.36 0.82
CA SER A 272 -20.90 10.51 2.00
C SER A 272 -20.52 9.06 1.63
N THR A 273 -19.50 8.54 2.29
CA THR A 273 -19.02 7.15 2.12
C THR A 273 -19.40 6.24 3.29
N ALA A 274 -20.32 6.67 4.17
CA ALA A 274 -20.73 5.89 5.35
C ALA A 274 -21.20 4.46 4.99
N HIS A 275 -21.96 4.32 3.90
CA HIS A 275 -22.42 3.03 3.40
C HIS A 275 -21.27 2.12 2.90
N LEU A 276 -20.15 2.71 2.43
CA LEU A 276 -18.95 1.97 2.04
C LEU A 276 -18.10 1.58 3.26
N LEU A 277 -18.05 2.42 4.30
CA LEU A 277 -17.35 2.11 5.55
C LEU A 277 -17.99 0.90 6.26
N ALA A 278 -19.32 0.77 6.20
CA ALA A 278 -20.02 -0.39 6.73
C ALA A 278 -19.61 -1.72 6.07
N LEU A 279 -19.00 -1.67 4.87
CA LEU A 279 -18.52 -2.85 4.16
C LEU A 279 -17.11 -3.30 4.59
N ASP A 280 -16.32 -2.44 5.26
CA ASP A 280 -14.92 -2.76 5.61
C ASP A 280 -14.79 -3.92 6.62
N GLY A 281 -15.83 -4.15 7.43
CA GLY A 281 -15.89 -5.28 8.37
C GLY A 281 -16.22 -6.62 7.71
N LEU A 282 -16.56 -6.62 6.43
CA LEU A 282 -16.97 -7.80 5.68
C LEU A 282 -15.87 -8.22 4.71
N ALA A 283 -15.82 -9.52 4.40
CA ALA A 283 -14.94 -10.03 3.37
C ALA A 283 -15.55 -11.28 2.73
N GLY A 284 -14.97 -11.72 1.61
CA GLY A 284 -15.42 -12.88 0.83
C GLY A 284 -16.90 -12.87 0.50
N ASN A 285 -17.60 -14.00 0.65
CA ASN A 285 -18.98 -14.13 0.18
C ASN A 285 -19.96 -13.17 0.86
N ALA A 286 -19.76 -12.91 2.16
CA ALA A 286 -20.57 -11.95 2.90
C ALA A 286 -20.46 -10.52 2.32
N LEU A 287 -19.25 -10.11 1.91
CA LEU A 287 -19.02 -8.82 1.27
C LEU A 287 -19.67 -8.77 -0.12
N VAL A 288 -19.47 -9.81 -0.94
CA VAL A 288 -20.09 -9.90 -2.27
C VAL A 288 -21.61 -9.81 -2.18
N LYS A 289 -22.21 -10.51 -1.22
CA LYS A 289 -23.66 -10.45 -1.01
C LYS A 289 -24.14 -9.03 -0.67
N LYS A 290 -23.46 -8.35 0.24
CA LYS A 290 -23.80 -6.96 0.61
C LYS A 290 -23.59 -5.97 -0.53
N LEU A 291 -22.54 -6.16 -1.33
CA LEU A 291 -22.33 -5.40 -2.56
C LEU A 291 -23.45 -5.64 -3.58
N TYR A 292 -23.93 -6.88 -3.70
CA TYR A 292 -25.06 -7.20 -4.57
C TYR A 292 -26.36 -6.53 -4.09
N GLU A 293 -26.64 -6.59 -2.80
CA GLU A 293 -27.83 -5.96 -2.19
C GLU A 293 -27.86 -4.44 -2.45
N ALA A 294 -26.70 -3.78 -2.46
CA ALA A 294 -26.58 -2.34 -2.72
C ALA A 294 -26.21 -1.99 -4.18
N LYS A 295 -26.21 -2.96 -5.10
CA LYS A 295 -25.58 -2.80 -6.42
C LYS A 295 -26.15 -1.65 -7.25
N ASP A 296 -27.45 -1.40 -7.15
CA ASP A 296 -28.13 -0.42 -7.98
C ASP A 296 -27.79 1.00 -7.49
N ASP A 297 -27.81 1.22 -6.18
CA ASP A 297 -27.34 2.47 -5.55
C ASP A 297 -25.85 2.71 -5.82
N LEU A 298 -25.01 1.68 -5.69
CA LEU A 298 -23.58 1.78 -5.98
C LEU A 298 -23.32 2.08 -7.46
N SER A 299 -24.11 1.50 -8.36
CA SER A 299 -24.05 1.76 -9.80
C SER A 299 -24.45 3.20 -10.13
N ALA A 300 -25.48 3.74 -9.48
CA ALA A 300 -25.89 5.14 -9.62
C ALA A 300 -24.83 6.09 -9.04
N ASN A 301 -24.22 5.73 -7.90
CA ASN A 301 -23.11 6.47 -7.31
C ASN A 301 -21.92 6.56 -8.26
N VAL A 302 -21.55 5.47 -8.92
CA VAL A 302 -20.47 5.47 -9.93
C VAL A 302 -20.73 6.52 -11.01
N ASP A 303 -21.94 6.57 -11.60
CA ASP A 303 -22.25 7.52 -12.66
C ASP A 303 -22.24 8.98 -12.15
N ALA A 304 -22.84 9.21 -10.98
CA ALA A 304 -22.94 10.53 -10.38
C ALA A 304 -21.55 11.07 -9.99
N TRP A 305 -20.72 10.23 -9.37
CA TRP A 305 -19.37 10.59 -8.93
C TRP A 305 -18.44 10.84 -10.11
N ASP A 306 -18.50 10.03 -11.16
CA ASP A 306 -17.71 10.26 -12.38
C ASP A 306 -18.10 11.57 -13.07
N LYS A 307 -19.41 11.88 -13.11
CA LYS A 307 -19.89 13.16 -13.67
C LYS A 307 -19.38 14.35 -12.87
N LEU A 308 -19.46 14.29 -11.54
CA LEU A 308 -18.96 15.35 -10.66
C LEU A 308 -17.45 15.52 -10.79
N ALA A 309 -16.69 14.42 -10.74
CA ALA A 309 -15.24 14.44 -10.86
C ALA A 309 -14.78 15.08 -12.18
N LYS A 310 -15.39 14.70 -13.31
CA LYS A 310 -15.10 15.31 -14.63
C LYS A 310 -15.42 16.80 -14.67
N ALA A 311 -16.54 17.22 -14.07
CA ALA A 311 -16.92 18.62 -14.02
C ALA A 311 -15.94 19.45 -13.16
N ILE A 312 -15.48 18.90 -12.04
CA ILE A 312 -14.45 19.50 -11.18
C ILE A 312 -13.13 19.60 -11.95
N GLU A 313 -12.68 18.52 -12.58
CA GLU A 313 -11.44 18.48 -13.36
C GLU A 313 -11.44 19.53 -14.50
N ALA A 314 -12.59 19.74 -15.14
CA ALA A 314 -12.74 20.75 -16.18
C ALA A 314 -12.70 22.21 -15.67
N ARG A 315 -13.25 22.49 -14.48
CA ARG A 315 -13.41 23.88 -13.99
C ARG A 315 -12.34 24.34 -13.01
N LEU A 316 -11.76 23.43 -12.23
CA LEU A 316 -10.77 23.74 -11.21
C LEU A 316 -9.53 24.46 -11.78
N PRO A 317 -8.98 24.09 -12.96
CA PRO A 317 -7.86 24.83 -13.56
C PRO A 317 -8.19 26.29 -13.82
N ARG A 318 -9.39 26.59 -14.34
CA ARG A 318 -9.83 27.97 -14.60
C ARG A 318 -10.00 28.77 -13.32
N TYR A 319 -10.52 28.16 -12.27
CA TYR A 319 -10.59 28.80 -10.95
C TYR A 319 -9.18 29.16 -10.43
N ARG A 320 -8.19 28.27 -10.59
CA ARG A 320 -6.79 28.58 -10.23
C ARG A 320 -6.21 29.72 -11.08
N THR A 321 -6.56 29.78 -12.37
CA THR A 321 -6.19 30.92 -13.22
C THR A 321 -6.80 32.23 -12.72
N LEU A 322 -8.07 32.22 -12.28
CA LEU A 322 -8.70 33.39 -11.67
C LEU A 322 -7.93 33.87 -10.42
N GLU A 323 -7.52 32.95 -9.54
CA GLU A 323 -6.73 33.30 -8.36
C GLU A 323 -5.36 33.91 -8.71
N ALA A 324 -4.71 33.38 -9.74
CA ALA A 324 -3.45 33.93 -10.25
C ALA A 324 -3.65 35.34 -10.86
N LEU A 325 -4.73 35.55 -11.62
CA LEU A 325 -5.10 36.85 -12.18
C LEU A 325 -5.39 37.88 -11.09
N LEU A 326 -6.18 37.51 -10.07
CA LEU A 326 -6.48 38.38 -8.93
C LEU A 326 -5.22 38.77 -8.16
N THR A 327 -4.29 37.83 -7.98
CA THR A 327 -2.99 38.11 -7.35
C THR A 327 -2.17 39.11 -8.18
N ALA A 328 -2.11 38.93 -9.51
CA ALA A 328 -1.41 39.84 -10.40
C ALA A 328 -2.06 41.23 -10.50
N ALA A 329 -3.39 41.29 -10.31
CA ALA A 329 -4.19 42.51 -10.33
C ALA A 329 -4.41 43.13 -8.94
N ALA A 330 -3.68 42.72 -7.89
CA ALA A 330 -3.95 43.09 -6.50
C ALA A 330 -4.04 44.61 -6.23
N THR A 331 -3.37 45.43 -7.04
CA THR A 331 -3.40 46.90 -6.92
C THR A 331 -4.52 47.57 -7.73
N LEU A 332 -5.32 46.80 -8.47
CA LEU A 332 -6.37 47.30 -9.34
C LEU A 332 -7.74 47.22 -8.64
N PRO A 333 -8.62 48.22 -8.81
CA PRO A 333 -9.96 48.22 -8.18
C PRO A 333 -10.81 47.00 -8.53
N VAL A 334 -10.72 46.51 -9.78
CA VAL A 334 -11.44 45.32 -10.27
C VAL A 334 -11.14 44.06 -9.45
N ALA A 335 -9.95 43.95 -8.86
CA ALA A 335 -9.58 42.79 -8.08
C ALA A 335 -10.40 42.70 -6.78
N VAL A 336 -10.83 43.84 -6.21
CA VAL A 336 -11.66 43.85 -5.00
C VAL A 336 -13.05 43.28 -5.30
N GLU A 337 -13.68 43.75 -6.38
CA GLU A 337 -15.02 43.30 -6.78
C GLU A 337 -15.01 41.81 -7.17
N VAL A 338 -14.05 41.40 -8.00
CA VAL A 338 -13.97 40.01 -8.48
C VAL A 338 -13.51 39.07 -7.36
N ALA A 339 -12.66 39.51 -6.43
CA ALA A 339 -12.29 38.71 -5.25
C ALA A 339 -13.51 38.41 -4.38
N ALA A 340 -14.41 39.38 -4.16
CA ALA A 340 -15.64 39.14 -3.39
C ALA A 340 -16.54 38.08 -4.07
N GLN A 341 -16.66 38.11 -5.39
CA GLN A 341 -17.40 37.09 -6.15
C GLN A 341 -16.71 35.72 -6.09
N ARG A 342 -15.38 35.68 -6.21
CA ARG A 342 -14.57 34.46 -6.03
C ARG A 342 -14.74 33.87 -4.64
N ASP A 343 -14.75 34.70 -3.60
CA ASP A 343 -14.92 34.29 -2.21
C ASP A 343 -16.34 33.72 -1.99
N ALA A 344 -17.37 34.36 -2.55
CA ALA A 344 -18.73 33.82 -2.53
C ALA A 344 -18.83 32.44 -3.22
N LEU A 345 -18.14 32.24 -4.35
CA LEU A 345 -18.05 30.94 -5.02
C LEU A 345 -17.32 29.90 -4.15
N ARG A 346 -16.25 30.32 -3.46
CA ARG A 346 -15.50 29.44 -2.56
C ARG A 346 -16.37 29.02 -1.38
N ASP A 347 -16.93 29.97 -0.64
CA ASP A 347 -17.71 29.74 0.57
C ASP A 347 -18.99 28.95 0.28
N GLY A 348 -19.63 29.26 -0.85
CA GLY A 348 -20.79 28.53 -1.34
C GLY A 348 -20.48 27.19 -2.03
N ARG A 349 -19.20 26.80 -2.16
CA ARG A 349 -18.74 25.61 -2.91
C ARG A 349 -19.33 25.54 -4.33
N GLY A 350 -19.42 26.71 -4.96
CA GLY A 350 -20.11 26.97 -6.21
C GLY A 350 -19.28 26.73 -7.48
N LEU A 351 -18.22 25.91 -7.43
CA LEU A 351 -17.39 25.63 -8.62
C LEU A 351 -18.23 25.10 -9.81
N LEU A 352 -19.26 24.30 -9.50
CA LEU A 352 -20.13 23.66 -10.50
C LEU A 352 -21.46 24.42 -10.72
N THR A 353 -21.57 25.68 -10.30
CA THR A 353 -22.77 26.51 -10.51
C THR A 353 -23.05 26.70 -12.00
N GLU A 354 -24.33 26.75 -12.37
CA GLU A 354 -24.79 27.07 -13.72
C GLU A 354 -25.59 28.38 -13.73
N PRO A 355 -25.30 29.33 -14.65
CA PRO A 355 -24.23 29.27 -15.65
C PRO A 355 -22.83 29.40 -15.03
N ASP A 356 -21.79 28.84 -15.68
CA ASP A 356 -20.38 28.95 -15.25
C ASP A 356 -19.92 30.42 -15.23
N PRO A 357 -19.66 31.03 -14.04
CA PRO A 357 -19.28 32.42 -13.94
C PRO A 357 -17.78 32.64 -14.20
N LEU A 358 -16.94 31.60 -14.09
CA LEU A 358 -15.48 31.72 -14.15
C LEU A 358 -14.94 32.35 -15.44
N PRO A 359 -15.42 32.00 -16.66
CA PRO A 359 -14.90 32.65 -17.87
C PRO A 359 -15.15 34.16 -17.87
N HIS A 360 -16.29 34.62 -17.37
CA HIS A 360 -16.59 36.04 -17.28
C HIS A 360 -15.68 36.75 -16.26
N LEU A 361 -15.52 36.18 -15.07
CA LEU A 361 -14.65 36.74 -14.03
C LEU A 361 -13.18 36.81 -14.49
N CYS A 362 -12.68 35.77 -15.14
CA CYS A 362 -11.34 35.78 -15.70
C CYS A 362 -11.17 36.87 -16.76
N GLU A 363 -12.15 37.06 -17.66
CA GLU A 363 -12.09 38.07 -18.71
C GLU A 363 -12.13 39.50 -18.16
N GLN A 364 -12.93 39.75 -17.12
CA GLN A 364 -12.96 41.05 -16.44
C GLN A 364 -11.59 41.42 -15.89
N VAL A 365 -10.96 40.53 -15.11
CA VAL A 365 -9.64 40.79 -14.52
C VAL A 365 -8.56 40.87 -15.60
N THR A 366 -8.62 40.01 -16.61
CA THR A 366 -7.67 40.02 -17.74
C THR A 366 -7.72 41.34 -18.50
N THR A 367 -8.91 41.85 -18.78
CA THR A 367 -9.08 43.12 -19.51
C THR A 367 -8.51 44.29 -18.72
N ALA A 368 -8.88 44.41 -17.45
CA ALA A 368 -8.36 45.49 -16.61
C ALA A 368 -6.85 45.41 -16.38
N LEU A 369 -6.30 44.19 -16.22
CA LEU A 369 -4.86 43.98 -16.07
C LEU A 369 -4.11 44.31 -17.37
N ARG A 370 -4.68 43.94 -18.53
CA ARG A 370 -4.15 44.31 -19.86
C ARG A 370 -4.09 45.83 -20.01
N GLU A 371 -5.17 46.53 -19.72
CA GLU A 371 -5.23 47.99 -19.79
C GLU A 371 -4.22 48.65 -18.85
N ALA A 372 -4.11 48.17 -17.61
CA ALA A 372 -3.13 48.69 -16.65
C ALA A 372 -1.68 48.49 -17.11
N LEU A 373 -1.34 47.32 -17.66
CA LEU A 373 0.00 47.04 -18.19
C LEU A 373 0.32 47.89 -19.43
N VAL A 374 -0.63 48.01 -20.36
CA VAL A 374 -0.45 48.83 -21.56
C VAL A 374 -0.27 50.30 -21.16
N GLY A 375 -1.14 50.82 -20.29
CA GLY A 375 -1.04 52.19 -19.78
C GLY A 375 0.28 52.45 -19.06
N ALA A 376 0.74 51.52 -18.22
CA ALA A 376 2.02 51.66 -17.52
C ALA A 376 3.22 51.64 -18.49
N ARG A 377 3.19 50.77 -19.51
CA ARG A 377 4.20 50.75 -20.58
C ARG A 377 4.20 52.03 -21.41
N ASP A 378 3.02 52.58 -21.71
CA ASP A 378 2.89 53.81 -22.51
C ASP A 378 3.36 55.04 -21.73
N ALA A 379 3.05 55.12 -20.43
CA ALA A 379 3.59 56.14 -19.54
C ALA A 379 5.12 56.06 -19.44
N TRP A 380 5.66 54.85 -19.30
CA TRP A 380 7.11 54.62 -19.32
C TRP A 380 7.74 55.05 -20.64
N ARG A 381 7.13 54.68 -21.78
CA ARG A 381 7.60 55.05 -23.13
C ARG A 381 7.58 56.57 -23.35
N ALA A 382 6.53 57.26 -22.91
CA ALA A 382 6.46 58.71 -23.04
C ALA A 382 7.61 59.42 -22.32
N VAL A 383 7.96 58.97 -21.10
CA VAL A 383 9.14 59.50 -20.38
C VAL A 383 10.44 59.12 -21.10
N TYR A 384 10.55 57.88 -21.59
CA TYR A 384 11.72 57.44 -22.35
C TYR A 384 11.96 58.30 -23.60
N ASP A 385 10.92 58.52 -24.40
CA ASP A 385 11.01 59.26 -25.67
C ASP A 385 11.38 60.72 -25.41
N ALA A 386 10.79 61.34 -24.37
CA ALA A 386 11.12 62.70 -23.95
C ALA A 386 12.59 62.83 -23.48
N GLU A 387 13.05 61.93 -22.62
CA GLU A 387 14.42 61.94 -22.10
C GLU A 387 15.46 61.59 -23.18
N MET A 388 15.12 60.66 -24.09
CA MET A 388 15.95 60.31 -25.24
C MET A 388 16.09 61.49 -26.21
N ALA A 389 15.01 62.21 -26.50
CA ALA A 389 15.07 63.42 -27.29
C ALA A 389 16.00 64.46 -26.65
N GLY A 390 15.92 64.65 -25.33
CA GLY A 390 16.83 65.53 -24.57
C GLY A 390 18.30 65.08 -24.62
N LEU A 391 18.56 63.77 -24.51
CA LEU A 391 19.91 63.20 -24.65
C LEU A 391 20.47 63.45 -26.07
N VAL A 392 19.67 63.20 -27.10
CA VAL A 392 20.08 63.41 -28.51
C VAL A 392 20.31 64.87 -28.85
N ALA A 393 19.54 65.79 -28.25
CA ALA A 393 19.74 67.23 -28.40
C ALA A 393 21.01 67.76 -27.70
N THR A 394 21.67 66.96 -26.86
CA THR A 394 22.90 67.36 -26.16
C THR A 394 24.07 67.44 -27.13
N GLU A 395 24.75 68.59 -27.21
CA GLU A 395 25.86 68.80 -28.16
C GLU A 395 27.00 67.78 -27.98
N ALA A 396 27.33 67.42 -26.74
CA ALA A 396 28.34 66.40 -26.45
C ALA A 396 27.94 65.01 -27.00
N TRP A 397 26.65 64.69 -27.00
CA TRP A 397 26.16 63.42 -27.54
C TRP A 397 26.39 63.31 -29.06
N ALA A 398 26.15 64.40 -29.80
CA ALA A 398 26.37 64.44 -31.25
C ALA A 398 27.85 64.26 -31.66
N LYS A 399 28.79 64.59 -30.77
CA LYS A 399 30.24 64.47 -31.01
C LYS A 399 30.79 63.06 -30.76
N LEU A 400 30.00 62.14 -30.19
CA LEU A 400 30.44 60.79 -29.88
C LEU A 400 30.22 59.82 -31.06
N PRO A 401 31.18 58.91 -31.33
CA PRO A 401 31.00 57.81 -32.27
C PRO A 401 29.79 56.94 -31.91
N GLU A 402 29.17 56.31 -32.91
CA GLU A 402 27.98 55.47 -32.71
C GLU A 402 28.22 54.31 -31.72
N GLU A 403 29.37 53.64 -31.80
CA GLU A 403 29.70 52.53 -30.88
C GLU A 403 29.74 53.00 -29.41
N ARG A 404 30.24 54.22 -29.18
CA ARG A 404 30.30 54.82 -27.84
C ARG A 404 28.92 55.24 -27.35
N ARG A 405 28.08 55.80 -28.23
CA ARG A 405 26.68 56.11 -27.92
C ARG A 405 25.91 54.84 -27.54
N GLN A 406 25.98 53.79 -28.35
CA GLN A 406 25.34 52.51 -28.04
C GLN A 406 25.87 51.91 -26.73
N GLY A 407 27.18 51.98 -26.47
CA GLY A 407 27.78 51.53 -25.22
C GLY A 407 27.25 52.25 -23.98
N LEU A 408 27.05 53.57 -24.05
CA LEU A 408 26.45 54.35 -22.96
C LEU A 408 24.98 53.98 -22.75
N LEU A 409 24.21 53.80 -23.82
CA LEU A 409 22.80 53.41 -23.72
C LEU A 409 22.64 52.05 -23.05
N VAL A 410 23.49 51.07 -23.40
CA VAL A 410 23.50 49.74 -22.78
C VAL A 410 23.95 49.83 -21.31
N LYS A 411 25.02 50.58 -21.02
CA LYS A 411 25.57 50.73 -19.66
C LYS A 411 24.55 51.29 -18.67
N HIS A 412 23.75 52.28 -19.10
CA HIS A 412 22.73 52.92 -18.26
C HIS A 412 21.35 52.25 -18.36
N GLY A 413 21.22 51.14 -19.11
CA GLY A 413 19.97 50.39 -19.22
C GLY A 413 18.84 51.15 -19.93
N ILE A 414 19.20 51.99 -20.90
CA ILE A 414 18.29 52.86 -21.68
C ILE A 414 18.45 52.62 -23.20
N ALA A 415 18.87 51.42 -23.59
CA ALA A 415 19.09 51.07 -25.00
C ALA A 415 17.80 50.84 -25.79
N SER A 416 16.72 50.40 -25.13
CA SER A 416 15.46 50.13 -25.80
C SER A 416 14.28 50.22 -24.83
N VAL A 417 13.09 50.39 -25.42
CA VAL A 417 11.83 50.28 -24.69
C VAL A 417 11.55 48.79 -24.44
N PRO A 418 11.27 48.37 -23.20
CA PRO A 418 10.91 46.98 -22.92
C PRO A 418 9.63 46.58 -23.69
N SER A 419 9.65 45.39 -24.30
CA SER A 419 8.50 44.87 -25.04
C SER A 419 7.40 44.39 -24.08
N LEU A 420 6.15 44.46 -24.55
CA LEU A 420 4.97 44.01 -23.81
C LEU A 420 4.07 43.19 -24.74
N THR A 421 3.82 41.94 -24.39
CA THR A 421 2.95 41.01 -25.12
C THR A 421 1.75 40.67 -24.26
N VAL A 422 0.53 41.01 -24.71
CA VAL A 422 -0.70 40.95 -23.92
C VAL A 422 -1.92 40.51 -24.76
N GLY A 423 -1.69 39.72 -25.81
CA GLY A 423 -2.73 39.29 -26.75
C GLY A 423 -3.69 38.26 -26.17
N THR A 424 -3.19 37.33 -25.35
CA THR A 424 -4.00 36.30 -24.68
C THR A 424 -4.03 36.48 -23.16
N MET A 425 -4.95 35.81 -22.47
CA MET A 425 -5.02 35.78 -21.01
C MET A 425 -3.71 35.31 -20.36
N ASP A 426 -3.11 34.24 -20.89
CA ASP A 426 -1.84 33.70 -20.40
C ASP A 426 -0.68 34.67 -20.62
N GLU A 427 -0.67 35.39 -21.75
CA GLU A 427 0.32 36.44 -22.01
C GLU A 427 0.17 37.62 -21.05
N VAL A 428 -1.06 38.07 -20.78
CA VAL A 428 -1.34 39.13 -19.80
C VAL A 428 -0.85 38.72 -18.41
N LEU A 429 -1.19 37.52 -17.94
CA LEU A 429 -0.78 37.02 -16.64
C LEU A 429 0.76 36.92 -16.55
N ARG A 430 1.41 36.36 -17.57
CA ARG A 430 2.86 36.24 -17.63
C ARG A 430 3.55 37.61 -17.65
N ALA A 431 3.01 38.56 -18.41
CA ALA A 431 3.53 39.92 -18.45
C ALA A 431 3.42 40.61 -17.08
N ALA A 432 2.28 40.48 -16.40
CA ALA A 432 2.09 41.04 -15.06
C ALA A 432 3.00 40.40 -14.01
N GLN A 433 3.24 39.09 -14.10
CA GLN A 433 4.16 38.38 -13.21
C GLN A 433 5.62 38.76 -13.46
N ALA A 434 6.01 38.99 -14.73
CA ALA A 434 7.37 39.41 -15.07
C ALA A 434 7.62 40.87 -14.65
N ARG A 435 6.65 41.76 -14.88
CA ARG A 435 6.72 43.16 -14.45
C ARG A 435 5.31 43.69 -14.20
N SER A 436 4.96 43.83 -12.92
CA SER A 436 3.65 44.34 -12.50
C SER A 436 3.46 45.82 -12.89
N PRO A 437 2.22 46.32 -12.96
CA PRO A 437 1.97 47.75 -13.21
C PRO A 437 2.69 48.67 -12.23
N SER A 438 2.81 48.26 -10.96
CA SER A 438 3.55 49.02 -9.94
C SER A 438 5.06 49.03 -10.20
N GLN A 439 5.63 47.91 -10.68
CA GLN A 439 7.04 47.84 -11.04
C GLN A 439 7.34 48.73 -12.26
N TRP A 440 6.43 48.79 -13.24
CA TRP A 440 6.54 49.72 -14.36
C TRP A 440 6.59 51.19 -13.90
N ALA A 441 5.73 51.58 -12.96
CA ALA A 441 5.73 52.93 -12.40
C ALA A 441 7.03 53.25 -11.64
N LEU A 442 7.55 52.29 -10.86
CA LEU A 442 8.84 52.44 -10.16
C LEU A 442 10.01 52.58 -11.15
N ASP A 443 10.04 51.74 -12.19
CA ASP A 443 11.07 51.78 -13.22
C ASP A 443 11.00 53.08 -14.06
N GLN A 444 9.80 53.61 -14.27
CA GLN A 444 9.59 54.91 -14.91
C GLN A 444 10.16 56.06 -14.05
N ALA A 445 9.94 56.04 -12.73
CA ALA A 445 10.43 57.08 -11.83
C ALA A 445 11.98 57.18 -11.81
N GLY A 446 12.66 56.05 -11.98
CA GLY A 446 14.13 56.01 -12.08
C GLY A 446 14.69 56.41 -13.45
N LEU A 447 13.85 56.54 -14.48
CA LEU A 447 14.29 56.66 -15.86
C LEU A 447 15.02 57.99 -16.13
N ALA A 448 14.47 59.11 -15.65
CA ALA A 448 15.09 60.43 -15.79
C ALA A 448 16.49 60.47 -15.17
N GLY A 449 16.70 59.81 -14.03
CA GLY A 449 18.01 59.72 -13.39
C GLY A 449 19.04 58.94 -14.23
N ARG A 450 18.62 57.84 -14.87
CA ARG A 450 19.49 57.06 -15.78
C ARG A 450 19.90 57.88 -17.01
N PHE A 451 18.97 58.62 -17.59
CA PHE A 451 19.27 59.52 -18.70
C PHE A 451 20.16 60.69 -18.27
N ALA A 452 19.96 61.27 -17.08
CA ALA A 452 20.85 62.30 -16.55
C ALA A 452 22.29 61.79 -16.34
N ALA A 453 22.45 60.57 -15.83
CA ALA A 453 23.75 59.92 -15.70
C ALA A 453 24.42 59.66 -17.07
N ALA A 454 23.65 59.19 -18.05
CA ALA A 454 24.13 59.01 -19.42
C ALA A 454 24.54 60.33 -20.09
N ARG A 455 23.76 61.40 -19.89
CA ARG A 455 24.10 62.76 -20.35
C ARG A 455 25.41 63.25 -19.75
N LEU A 456 25.56 63.13 -18.43
CA LEU A 456 26.78 63.56 -17.74
C LEU A 456 28.01 62.79 -18.23
N GLU A 457 27.93 61.48 -18.37
CA GLU A 457 29.04 60.66 -18.85
C GLU A 457 29.38 60.99 -20.32
N ALA A 458 28.38 61.23 -21.16
CA ALA A 458 28.61 61.69 -22.53
C ALA A 458 29.35 63.03 -22.57
N ILE A 459 28.98 63.97 -21.71
CA ILE A 459 29.66 65.27 -21.57
C ILE A 459 31.10 65.07 -21.09
N GLN A 460 31.34 64.20 -20.11
CA GLN A 460 32.69 63.92 -19.60
C GLN A 460 33.60 63.25 -20.63
N LEU A 461 33.07 62.44 -21.55
CA LEU A 461 33.86 61.86 -22.63
C LEU A 461 34.34 62.89 -23.66
N VAL A 462 33.58 63.98 -23.86
CA VAL A 462 33.95 65.07 -24.77
C VAL A 462 34.77 66.15 -24.05
N ALA A 463 34.46 66.40 -22.78
CA ALA A 463 35.10 67.38 -21.91
C ALA A 463 35.45 66.73 -20.56
N PRO A 464 36.64 66.11 -20.41
CA PRO A 464 37.01 65.30 -19.24
C PRO A 464 37.00 66.03 -17.89
N LYS A 465 37.07 67.37 -17.90
CA LYS A 465 36.99 68.21 -16.70
C LYS A 465 35.57 68.66 -16.35
N ALA A 466 34.55 68.21 -17.08
CA ALA A 466 33.17 68.62 -16.85
C ALA A 466 32.63 68.07 -15.53
N GLN A 467 32.05 68.94 -14.72
CA GLN A 467 31.57 68.64 -13.36
C GLN A 467 30.08 68.93 -13.25
N SER A 468 29.32 68.05 -12.57
CA SER A 468 27.92 68.34 -12.24
C SER A 468 27.82 69.23 -11.02
N VAL A 469 26.95 70.24 -11.08
CA VAL A 469 26.65 71.16 -9.97
C VAL A 469 25.18 71.08 -9.62
N SER A 470 24.88 70.88 -8.34
CA SER A 470 23.51 70.95 -7.83
C SER A 470 23.22 72.37 -7.35
N LEU A 471 22.19 72.98 -7.90
CA LEU A 471 21.70 74.29 -7.43
C LEU A 471 20.97 74.15 -6.08
N PRO A 472 20.97 75.21 -5.25
CA PRO A 472 20.23 75.22 -3.98
C PRO A 472 18.75 74.91 -4.22
N LYS A 473 18.12 74.10 -3.35
CA LYS A 473 16.67 73.87 -3.38
C LYS A 473 15.98 74.86 -2.45
N ALA A 474 15.04 75.64 -2.95
CA ALA A 474 14.27 76.61 -2.16
C ALA A 474 12.78 76.59 -2.54
N THR A 475 11.91 76.85 -1.56
CA THR A 475 10.48 77.14 -1.80
C THR A 475 10.33 78.66 -1.74
N LEU A 476 9.97 79.26 -2.87
CA LEU A 476 9.99 80.71 -3.07
C LEU A 476 8.56 81.25 -3.09
N HIS A 477 8.30 82.27 -2.29
CA HIS A 477 6.98 82.87 -2.08
C HIS A 477 6.91 84.34 -2.52
N THR A 478 8.06 85.00 -2.69
CA THR A 478 8.14 86.42 -3.07
C THR A 478 9.22 86.67 -4.13
N GLU A 479 9.10 87.77 -4.89
CA GLU A 479 10.08 88.14 -5.92
C GLU A 479 11.48 88.41 -5.34
N ALA A 480 11.55 88.95 -4.11
CA ALA A 480 12.80 89.15 -3.38
C ALA A 480 13.50 87.81 -3.03
N GLU A 481 12.73 86.77 -2.69
CA GLU A 481 13.27 85.43 -2.47
C GLU A 481 13.82 84.80 -3.75
N VAL A 482 13.15 85.03 -4.90
CA VAL A 482 13.64 84.58 -6.22
C VAL A 482 15.00 85.21 -6.54
N GLN A 483 15.13 86.53 -6.36
CA GLN A 483 16.38 87.22 -6.65
C GLN A 483 17.52 86.74 -5.74
N THR A 484 17.22 86.55 -4.45
CA THR A 484 18.18 86.00 -3.48
C THR A 484 18.66 84.61 -3.90
N TRP A 485 17.73 83.74 -4.29
CA TRP A 485 18.06 82.39 -4.77
C TRP A 485 18.88 82.40 -6.07
N LEU A 486 18.59 83.31 -7.01
CA LEU A 486 19.38 83.45 -8.23
C LEU A 486 20.82 83.88 -7.94
N ASP A 487 21.03 84.79 -6.99
CA ASP A 487 22.37 85.24 -6.59
C ASP A 487 23.16 84.09 -5.92
N GLU A 488 22.51 83.29 -5.08
CA GLU A 488 23.09 82.07 -4.48
C GLU A 488 23.44 81.02 -5.55
N ALA A 489 22.51 80.71 -6.45
CA ALA A 489 22.73 79.77 -7.54
C ALA A 489 23.89 80.22 -8.46
N ARG A 490 23.95 81.52 -8.78
CA ARG A 490 25.03 82.12 -9.56
C ARG A 490 26.38 81.97 -8.87
N ALA A 491 26.45 82.24 -7.57
CA ALA A 491 27.69 82.10 -6.81
C ALA A 491 28.21 80.65 -6.83
N VAL A 492 27.30 79.67 -6.67
CA VAL A 492 27.63 78.23 -6.73
C VAL A 492 28.17 77.83 -8.11
N ILE A 493 27.52 78.28 -9.20
CA ILE A 493 27.96 77.99 -10.57
C ILE A 493 29.34 78.61 -10.84
N LEU A 494 29.54 79.89 -10.51
CA LEU A 494 30.80 80.60 -10.80
C LEU A 494 31.99 79.99 -10.04
N ALA A 495 31.79 79.57 -8.79
CA ALA A 495 32.82 78.90 -8.00
C ALA A 495 33.27 77.59 -8.66
N LYS A 496 32.34 76.81 -9.20
CA LYS A 496 32.63 75.52 -9.83
C LYS A 496 33.14 75.65 -11.26
N LEU A 497 32.74 76.71 -11.97
CA LEU A 497 33.23 77.03 -13.30
C LEU A 497 34.72 77.34 -13.33
N ALA A 498 35.28 77.83 -12.21
CA ALA A 498 36.72 78.05 -12.06
C ALA A 498 37.55 76.76 -12.18
N ASP A 499 36.97 75.60 -11.80
CA ASP A 499 37.64 74.29 -11.79
C ASP A 499 37.37 73.46 -13.07
N GLY A 500 36.51 73.94 -13.97
CA GLY A 500 36.19 73.29 -15.25
C GLY A 500 34.77 73.59 -15.75
N PRO A 501 34.39 73.10 -16.95
CA PRO A 501 33.02 73.25 -17.47
C PRO A 501 31.98 72.67 -16.49
N VAL A 502 30.87 73.38 -16.29
CA VAL A 502 29.82 72.98 -15.34
C VAL A 502 28.58 72.50 -16.09
N VAL A 503 28.04 71.37 -15.63
CA VAL A 503 26.73 70.84 -16.04
C VAL A 503 25.76 71.11 -14.90
N VAL A 504 24.78 71.98 -15.15
CA VAL A 504 23.72 72.38 -14.21
C VAL A 504 22.51 71.48 -14.37
#